data_AF-A0A8S9GCV7-F1
#
_entry.id   AF-A0A8S9GCV7-F1
#
_cell.length_a   1.000
_cell.length_b   1.000
_cell.length_c   1.000
_cell.angle_alpha   90.00
_cell.angle_beta   90.00
_cell.angle_gamma   90.00
#
_symmetry.space_group_name_H-M   'P 1'
#
loop_
_entity.id
_entity.type
_entity.pdbx_description
1 polymer ?
#
loop_
_entity_poly.entity_id
_entity_poly.type
_entity_poly.pdbx_seq_one_letter_code
_entity_poly.pdbx_strand_id
1 'polypeptide(L)'
;MDSSALFFTFSAAIIILYFLRCVISQRHRVSSKLPLPPGTMGWPYVGETFQLYSQDPNVFFASKQKRYGSVFKTHALGCPCVMISSPEAAKFVLVTKSHLFKPTFPASKERMLGKQAIFFHQGEYHAKLRKLVLRAFMPESIRDMVPNIESIAQHSLRSWDGTMINTYQEMKTYTFNVALLSIFGKDEVLYREDLKRCYYILEKGYNSMPINLPGTLFHKAMKARKELSQILARILSERRENRSSHNDLLGSFMGDKEELTDEQIADNIIGVIFAARDTTASVMTWILKYLAENPNVLEAVTVSYLY
;
A
#
# COMPACT_ATOMS: atom_id res chain seq x y z
N MET A 1 -36.62 -17.79 -39.61
CA MET A 1 -35.32 -17.20 -39.23
C MET A 1 -35.28 -17.16 -37.72
N ASP A 2 -34.35 -17.89 -37.12
CA ASP A 2 -34.32 -18.12 -35.68
C ASP A 2 -34.06 -16.82 -34.90
N SER A 3 -34.97 -16.49 -33.99
CA SER A 3 -34.92 -15.30 -33.13
C SER A 3 -33.64 -15.23 -32.28
N SER A 4 -33.00 -16.38 -32.02
CA SER A 4 -31.71 -16.47 -31.35
C SER A 4 -30.56 -15.90 -32.21
N ALA A 5 -30.54 -16.19 -33.51
CA ALA A 5 -29.50 -15.70 -34.44
C ALA A 5 -29.59 -14.17 -34.63
N LEU A 6 -30.82 -13.62 -34.60
CA LEU A 6 -31.05 -12.17 -34.60
C LEU A 6 -30.54 -11.49 -33.32
N PHE A 7 -30.68 -12.16 -32.17
CA PHE A 7 -30.20 -11.62 -30.89
C PHE A 7 -28.66 -11.59 -30.80
N PHE A 8 -27.99 -12.63 -31.30
CA PHE A 8 -26.52 -12.70 -31.34
C PHE A 8 -25.91 -11.68 -32.32
N THR A 9 -26.53 -11.47 -33.49
CA THR A 9 -26.04 -10.48 -34.45
C THR A 9 -26.24 -9.05 -33.95
N PHE A 10 -27.36 -8.76 -33.28
CA PHE A 10 -27.64 -7.44 -32.70
C PHE A 10 -26.69 -7.10 -31.53
N SER A 11 -26.43 -8.07 -30.64
CA SER A 11 -25.47 -7.89 -29.53
C SER A 11 -24.03 -7.72 -30.03
N ALA A 12 -23.61 -8.48 -31.05
CA ALA A 12 -22.31 -8.28 -31.69
C ALA A 12 -22.18 -6.90 -32.34
N ALA A 13 -23.23 -6.41 -33.02
CA ALA A 13 -23.25 -5.09 -33.64
C ALA A 13 -23.14 -3.96 -32.60
N ILE A 14 -23.81 -4.08 -31.45
CA ILE A 14 -23.71 -3.11 -30.34
C ILE A 14 -22.29 -3.09 -29.77
N ILE A 15 -21.67 -4.25 -29.58
CA ILE A 15 -20.28 -4.35 -29.08
C ILE A 15 -19.31 -3.71 -30.08
N ILE A 16 -19.49 -3.97 -31.37
CA ILE A 16 -18.68 -3.37 -32.45
C ILE A 16 -18.87 -1.86 -32.51
N LEU A 17 -20.11 -1.37 -32.44
CA LEU A 17 -20.41 0.06 -32.44
C LEU A 17 -19.88 0.78 -31.19
N TYR A 18 -19.92 0.12 -30.03
CA TYR A 18 -19.31 0.62 -28.81
C TYR A 18 -17.78 0.68 -28.93
N PHE A 19 -17.15 -0.36 -29.48
CA PHE A 19 -15.73 -0.38 -29.78
C PHE A 19 -15.32 0.73 -30.77
N LEU A 20 -16.07 0.88 -31.87
CA LEU A 20 -15.85 1.94 -32.86
C LEU A 20 -16.01 3.33 -32.25
N ARG A 21 -17.04 3.56 -31.41
CA ARG A 21 -17.19 4.81 -30.65
C ARG A 21 -16.02 5.06 -29.69
N CYS A 22 -15.51 4.03 -29.03
CA CYS A 22 -14.33 4.15 -28.17
C CYS A 22 -13.07 4.51 -28.96
N VAL A 23 -12.88 3.90 -30.13
CA VAL A 23 -11.75 4.20 -31.03
C VAL A 23 -11.87 5.62 -31.61
N ILE A 24 -13.06 6.04 -32.00
CA ILE A 24 -13.32 7.38 -32.55
C ILE A 24 -13.23 8.46 -31.47
N SER A 25 -13.71 8.20 -30.24
CA SER A 25 -13.59 9.17 -29.14
C SER A 25 -12.15 9.32 -28.66
N GLN A 26 -11.31 8.28 -28.81
CA GLN A 26 -9.87 8.39 -28.61
C GLN A 26 -9.17 9.26 -29.66
N ARG A 27 -9.72 9.38 -30.89
CA ARG A 27 -9.17 10.26 -31.93
C ARG A 27 -9.47 11.74 -31.73
N HIS A 28 -10.46 12.09 -30.91
CA HIS A 28 -10.93 13.48 -30.76
C HIS A 28 -10.38 14.25 -29.54
N ARG A 29 -9.29 13.79 -28.90
CA ARG A 29 -8.62 14.56 -27.84
C ARG A 29 -7.42 15.37 -28.35
N VAL A 30 -7.73 16.64 -28.63
CA VAL A 30 -6.92 17.87 -28.42
C VAL A 30 -5.49 17.91 -28.97
N SER A 31 -5.34 18.84 -29.93
CA SER A 31 -4.13 19.52 -30.40
C SER A 31 -3.09 19.82 -29.30
N SER A 32 -1.92 19.16 -29.39
CA SER A 32 -0.67 19.57 -28.74
C SER A 32 0.49 19.20 -29.66
N LYS A 33 1.45 20.12 -29.86
CA LYS A 33 2.52 20.05 -30.89
C LYS A 33 3.66 19.05 -30.60
N LEU A 34 3.59 18.26 -29.52
CA LEU A 34 4.63 17.28 -29.18
C LEU A 34 4.09 15.84 -29.17
N PRO A 35 4.84 14.85 -29.69
CA PRO A 35 4.43 13.46 -29.65
C PRO A 35 4.42 12.92 -28.21
N LEU A 36 3.51 11.99 -27.92
CA LEU A 36 3.53 11.23 -26.67
C LEU A 36 4.76 10.30 -26.62
N PRO A 37 5.22 9.91 -25.42
CA PRO A 37 6.27 8.90 -25.28
C PRO A 37 5.94 7.61 -26.05
N PRO A 38 6.96 6.88 -26.54
CA PRO A 38 6.77 5.58 -27.18
C PRO A 38 6.16 4.57 -26.20
N GLY A 39 5.46 3.54 -26.71
CA GLY A 39 4.88 2.48 -25.88
C GLY A 39 3.48 2.04 -26.31
N THR A 40 2.94 1.05 -25.62
CA THR A 40 1.67 0.37 -25.94
C THR A 40 0.64 0.59 -24.84
N MET A 41 -0.63 0.83 -25.21
CA MET A 41 -1.73 0.96 -24.24
C MET A 41 -2.41 -0.38 -23.92
N GLY A 42 -1.90 -1.49 -24.46
CA GLY A 42 -2.43 -2.83 -24.25
C GLY A 42 -3.90 -2.98 -24.66
N TRP A 43 -4.60 -3.86 -23.95
CA TRP A 43 -6.03 -4.13 -24.17
C TRP A 43 -6.92 -2.96 -23.71
N PRO A 44 -8.10 -2.77 -24.32
CA PRO A 44 -9.08 -1.81 -23.83
C PRO A 44 -9.38 -2.00 -22.33
N TYR A 45 -9.47 -0.90 -21.57
CA TYR A 45 -9.76 -0.81 -20.12
C TYR A 45 -8.73 -1.45 -19.17
N VAL A 46 -8.21 -2.64 -19.45
CA VAL A 46 -7.28 -3.36 -18.57
C VAL A 46 -5.82 -3.12 -18.94
N GLY A 47 -5.55 -2.62 -20.14
CA GLY A 47 -4.21 -2.34 -20.63
C GLY A 47 -3.32 -3.57 -20.65
N GLU A 48 -2.15 -3.43 -20.03
CA GLU A 48 -1.13 -4.47 -19.89
C GLU A 48 -1.10 -5.04 -18.47
N THR A 49 -2.14 -4.78 -17.67
CA THR A 49 -2.24 -5.21 -16.27
C THR A 49 -2.14 -6.73 -16.11
N PHE A 50 -2.71 -7.50 -17.04
CA PHE A 50 -2.59 -8.96 -17.00
C PHE A 50 -1.14 -9.41 -17.17
N GLN A 51 -0.37 -8.79 -18.08
CA GLN A 51 1.05 -9.10 -18.26
C GLN A 51 1.85 -8.70 -17.03
N LEU A 52 1.56 -7.54 -16.43
CA LEU A 52 2.19 -7.09 -15.19
C LEU A 52 1.98 -8.08 -14.04
N TYR A 53 0.81 -8.73 -13.96
CA TYR A 53 0.50 -9.69 -12.88
C TYR A 53 0.84 -11.15 -13.21
N SER A 54 0.95 -11.52 -14.48
CA SER A 54 1.30 -12.89 -14.88
C SER A 54 2.79 -13.11 -15.10
N GLN A 55 3.58 -12.03 -15.19
CA GLN A 55 5.04 -12.07 -15.34
C GLN A 55 5.73 -11.50 -14.11
N ASP A 56 7.02 -11.80 -13.96
CA ASP A 56 7.88 -11.05 -13.04
C ASP A 56 7.83 -9.55 -13.40
N PRO A 57 7.43 -8.66 -12.48
CA PRO A 57 7.40 -7.22 -12.73
C PRO A 57 8.74 -6.67 -13.24
N ASN A 58 9.87 -7.22 -12.79
CA ASN A 58 11.19 -6.81 -13.26
C ASN A 58 11.36 -7.09 -14.75
N VAL A 59 10.90 -8.25 -15.22
CA VAL A 59 10.93 -8.62 -16.64
C VAL A 59 9.97 -7.74 -17.45
N PHE A 60 8.77 -7.50 -16.93
CA PHE A 60 7.76 -6.64 -17.57
C PHE A 60 8.31 -5.22 -17.81
N PHE A 61 8.90 -4.59 -16.78
CA PHE A 61 9.45 -3.24 -16.91
C PHE A 61 10.76 -3.21 -17.71
N ALA A 62 11.69 -4.14 -17.48
CA ALA A 62 12.98 -4.17 -18.18
C ALA A 62 12.83 -4.40 -19.69
N SER A 63 11.92 -5.29 -20.10
CA SER A 63 11.67 -5.54 -21.53
C SER A 63 11.11 -4.31 -22.25
N LYS A 64 10.24 -3.53 -21.58
CA LYS A 64 9.69 -2.28 -22.11
C LYS A 64 10.73 -1.17 -22.14
N GLN A 65 11.53 -1.03 -21.10
CA GLN A 65 12.64 -0.08 -21.08
C GLN A 65 13.64 -0.37 -22.21
N LYS A 66 13.98 -1.65 -22.42
CA LYS A 66 14.84 -2.08 -23.54
C LYS A 66 14.25 -1.73 -24.91
N ARG A 67 12.92 -1.84 -25.06
CA ARG A 67 12.22 -1.61 -26.34
C ARG A 67 11.92 -0.14 -26.64
N TYR A 68 11.54 0.63 -25.61
CA TYR A 68 10.98 1.97 -25.76
C TYR A 68 11.87 3.07 -25.16
N GLY A 69 12.93 2.72 -24.44
CA GLY A 69 13.82 3.65 -23.76
C GLY A 69 13.38 3.95 -22.32
N SER A 70 14.05 4.92 -21.70
CA SER A 70 13.89 5.25 -20.27
C SER A 70 12.56 5.96 -19.93
N VAL A 71 11.85 6.47 -20.94
CA VAL A 71 10.55 7.13 -20.82
C VAL A 71 9.58 6.51 -21.82
N PHE A 72 8.55 5.82 -21.33
CA PHE A 72 7.58 5.15 -22.18
C PHE A 72 6.17 5.18 -21.61
N LYS A 73 5.15 5.13 -22.47
CA LYS A 73 3.75 5.02 -22.06
C LYS A 73 3.32 3.56 -21.92
N THR A 74 2.44 3.30 -20.96
CA THR A 74 1.75 2.03 -20.78
C THR A 74 0.35 2.27 -20.21
N HIS A 75 -0.46 1.23 -20.13
CA HIS A 75 -1.72 1.25 -19.40
C HIS A 75 -1.67 0.12 -18.38
N ALA A 76 -1.58 0.43 -17.10
CA ALA A 76 -1.47 -0.56 -16.04
C ALA A 76 -2.39 -0.20 -14.89
N LEU A 77 -2.94 -1.22 -14.23
CA LEU A 77 -3.84 -1.07 -13.07
C LEU A 77 -5.06 -0.18 -13.35
N GLY A 78 -5.53 -0.14 -14.59
CA GLY A 78 -6.65 0.69 -15.04
C GLY A 78 -6.31 2.17 -15.24
N CYS A 79 -5.02 2.53 -15.26
CA CYS A 79 -4.56 3.90 -15.43
C CYS A 79 -3.60 4.03 -16.62
N PRO A 80 -3.82 5.00 -17.55
CA PRO A 80 -2.81 5.37 -18.54
C PRO A 80 -1.62 6.02 -17.80
N CYS A 81 -0.43 5.48 -18.00
CA CYS A 81 0.77 5.85 -17.26
C CYS A 81 1.93 6.19 -18.20
N VAL A 82 2.80 7.10 -17.76
CA VAL A 82 4.13 7.28 -18.32
C VAL A 82 5.12 6.76 -17.29
N MET A 83 5.88 5.74 -17.67
CA MET A 83 6.95 5.16 -16.87
C MET A 83 8.24 5.92 -17.14
N ILE A 84 8.97 6.24 -16.07
CA ILE A 84 10.27 6.90 -16.11
C ILE A 84 11.27 6.07 -15.31
N SER A 85 12.49 5.93 -15.82
CA SER A 85 13.53 5.08 -15.20
C SER A 85 14.91 5.73 -15.14
N SER A 86 15.07 6.97 -15.65
CA SER A 86 16.31 7.74 -15.54
C SER A 86 16.32 8.62 -14.28
N PRO A 87 17.47 8.76 -13.58
CA PRO A 87 17.62 9.65 -12.44
C PRO A 87 17.18 11.10 -12.70
N GLU A 88 17.44 11.61 -13.90
CA GLU A 88 17.11 12.98 -14.31
C GLU A 88 15.59 13.18 -14.35
N ALA A 89 14.86 12.23 -14.93
CA ALA A 89 13.40 12.24 -14.97
C ALA A 89 12.80 12.06 -13.56
N ALA A 90 13.36 11.17 -12.74
CA ALA A 90 12.92 11.01 -11.36
C ALA A 90 13.09 12.31 -10.55
N LYS A 91 14.25 12.97 -10.66
CA LYS A 91 14.51 14.28 -10.06
C LYS A 91 13.54 15.35 -10.60
N PHE A 92 13.25 15.34 -11.89
CA PHE A 92 12.30 16.26 -12.50
C PHE A 92 10.91 16.13 -11.86
N VAL A 93 10.40 14.91 -11.73
CA VAL A 93 9.06 14.64 -11.17
C VAL A 93 9.01 14.85 -9.66
N LEU A 94 10.00 14.36 -8.92
CA LEU A 94 9.95 14.34 -7.46
C LEU A 94 10.49 15.62 -6.80
N VAL A 95 11.29 16.42 -7.51
CA VAL A 95 11.98 17.60 -6.95
C VAL A 95 11.74 18.85 -7.80
N THR A 96 12.24 18.88 -9.05
CA THR A 96 12.33 20.13 -9.83
C THR A 96 10.97 20.70 -10.23
N LYS A 97 10.03 19.83 -10.60
CA LYS A 97 8.67 20.18 -11.02
C LYS A 97 7.62 19.44 -10.20
N SER A 98 7.93 19.10 -8.95
CA SER A 98 7.04 18.34 -8.06
C SER A 98 5.64 18.94 -7.93
N HIS A 99 5.52 20.26 -7.93
CA HIS A 99 4.23 20.98 -7.91
C HIS A 99 3.31 20.71 -9.14
N LEU A 100 3.84 20.17 -10.24
CA LEU A 100 3.05 19.75 -11.41
C LEU A 100 2.46 18.35 -11.25
N PHE A 101 2.90 17.59 -10.25
CA PHE A 101 2.51 16.21 -10.03
C PHE A 101 1.76 16.07 -8.71
N LYS A 102 0.87 15.08 -8.66
CA LYS A 102 0.19 14.69 -7.43
C LYS A 102 0.26 13.18 -7.26
N PRO A 103 0.40 12.68 -6.01
CA PRO A 103 0.22 11.26 -5.74
C PRO A 103 -1.11 10.79 -6.32
N THR A 104 -1.07 9.71 -7.09
CA THR A 104 -2.26 9.11 -7.68
C THR A 104 -2.16 7.60 -7.51
N PHE A 105 -3.25 7.01 -7.03
CA PHE A 105 -3.36 5.58 -6.82
C PHE A 105 -4.59 5.05 -7.57
N PRO A 106 -4.60 3.76 -7.96
CA PRO A 106 -5.82 3.16 -8.49
C PRO A 106 -6.96 3.27 -7.47
N ALA A 107 -8.17 3.60 -7.91
CA ALA A 107 -9.35 3.74 -7.05
C ALA A 107 -9.67 2.49 -6.21
N SER A 108 -9.16 1.32 -6.62
CA SER A 108 -9.22 0.10 -5.81
C SER A 108 -8.42 0.20 -4.51
N LYS A 109 -7.26 0.85 -4.53
CA LYS A 109 -6.37 0.95 -3.36
C LYS A 109 -6.89 2.00 -2.39
N GLU A 110 -7.45 3.08 -2.92
CA GLU A 110 -8.17 4.09 -2.14
C GLU A 110 -9.35 3.48 -1.37
N ARG A 111 -10.19 2.66 -2.04
CA ARG A 111 -11.29 1.95 -1.36
C ARG A 111 -10.83 0.97 -0.28
N MET A 112 -9.66 0.35 -0.46
CA MET A 112 -9.15 -0.66 0.47
C MET A 112 -8.46 -0.05 1.69
N LEU A 113 -7.62 0.97 1.51
CA LEU A 113 -6.94 1.61 2.64
C LEU A 113 -7.89 2.59 3.35
N GLY A 114 -8.72 3.30 2.59
CA GLY A 114 -9.63 4.32 3.09
C GLY A 114 -9.38 5.65 2.39
N LYS A 115 -10.46 6.36 2.05
CA LYS A 115 -10.38 7.61 1.28
C LYS A 115 -9.69 8.71 2.04
N GLN A 116 -9.68 8.66 3.37
CA GLN A 116 -9.08 9.69 4.22
C GLN A 116 -7.60 9.44 4.53
N ALA A 117 -7.04 8.30 4.10
CA ALA A 117 -5.67 7.92 4.37
C ALA A 117 -4.69 8.89 3.68
N ILE A 118 -3.63 9.27 4.41
CA ILE A 118 -2.64 10.28 4.02
C ILE A 118 -2.09 10.13 2.60
N PHE A 119 -1.97 8.90 2.08
CA PHE A 119 -1.42 8.61 0.75
C PHE A 119 -2.20 9.26 -0.40
N PHE A 120 -3.49 9.50 -0.22
CA PHE A 120 -4.40 9.96 -1.29
C PHE A 120 -4.64 11.46 -1.28
N HIS A 121 -4.00 12.19 -0.36
CA HIS A 121 -4.26 13.60 -0.12
C HIS A 121 -3.05 14.49 -0.40
N GLN A 122 -3.33 15.78 -0.56
CA GLN A 122 -2.34 16.84 -0.79
C GLN A 122 -2.77 18.14 -0.08
N GLY A 123 -1.89 19.14 -0.08
CA GLY A 123 -2.18 20.44 0.53
C GLY A 123 -2.29 20.39 2.05
N GLU A 124 -3.13 21.28 2.61
CA GLU A 124 -3.25 21.50 4.07
C GLU A 124 -3.63 20.25 4.85
N TYR A 125 -4.57 19.45 4.35
CA TYR A 125 -4.99 18.22 5.03
C TYR A 125 -3.84 17.19 5.11
N HIS A 126 -3.12 16.99 4.01
CA HIS A 126 -1.94 16.13 4.00
C HIS A 126 -0.83 16.69 4.92
N ALA A 127 -0.57 18.00 4.89
CA ALA A 127 0.43 18.64 5.74
C ALA A 127 0.10 18.46 7.23
N LYS A 128 -1.18 18.61 7.61
CA LYS A 128 -1.68 18.35 8.96
C LYS A 128 -1.45 16.90 9.36
N LEU A 129 -1.93 15.93 8.59
CA LEU A 129 -1.74 14.50 8.88
C LEU A 129 -0.26 14.14 8.99
N ARG A 130 0.58 14.63 8.07
CA ARG A 130 2.02 14.41 8.10
C ARG A 130 2.65 14.91 9.39
N LYS A 131 2.26 16.10 9.86
CA LYS A 131 2.74 16.66 11.14
C LYS A 131 2.35 15.77 12.32
N LEU A 132 1.13 15.23 12.33
CA LEU A 132 0.66 14.35 13.41
C LEU A 132 1.36 12.99 13.40
N VAL A 133 1.55 12.40 12.22
CA VAL A 133 2.35 11.18 12.08
C VAL A 133 3.77 11.44 12.61
N LEU A 134 4.45 12.50 12.15
CA LEU A 134 5.81 12.80 12.58
C LEU A 134 5.94 13.05 14.08
N ARG A 135 4.92 13.64 14.73
CA ARG A 135 4.90 13.85 16.18
C ARG A 135 5.05 12.54 16.96
N ALA A 136 4.42 11.46 16.48
CA ALA A 136 4.50 10.14 17.11
C ALA A 136 5.85 9.41 16.87
N PHE A 137 6.66 9.92 15.93
CA PHE A 137 7.96 9.35 15.56
C PHE A 137 9.10 10.35 15.79
N MET A 138 8.95 11.25 16.76
CA MET A 138 10.04 12.11 17.22
C MET A 138 11.10 11.29 17.99
N PRO A 139 12.37 11.73 18.07
CA PRO A 139 13.43 10.98 18.73
C PRO A 139 13.11 10.55 20.17
N GLU A 140 12.41 11.40 20.92
CA GLU A 140 11.96 11.11 22.29
C GLU A 140 10.93 9.97 22.31
N SER A 141 9.89 10.04 21.46
CA SER A 141 8.88 8.98 21.32
C SER A 141 9.51 7.66 20.87
N ILE A 142 10.47 7.70 19.95
CA ILE A 142 11.17 6.51 19.48
C ILE A 142 11.98 5.89 20.63
N ARG A 143 12.71 6.70 21.40
CA ARG A 143 13.50 6.23 22.54
C ARG A 143 12.65 5.47 23.55
N ASP A 144 11.45 5.97 23.85
CA ASP A 144 10.52 5.33 24.79
C ASP A 144 9.93 4.01 24.23
N MET A 145 9.88 3.86 22.90
CA MET A 145 9.42 2.62 22.26
C MET A 145 10.49 1.54 22.18
N VAL A 146 11.78 1.88 22.19
CA VAL A 146 12.89 0.92 22.00
C VAL A 146 12.81 -0.31 22.92
N PRO A 147 12.59 -0.17 24.25
CA PRO A 147 12.51 -1.34 25.14
C PRO A 147 11.35 -2.28 24.80
N ASN A 148 10.23 -1.73 24.34
CA ASN A 148 9.06 -2.53 23.94
C ASN A 148 9.31 -3.21 22.59
N ILE A 149 9.97 -2.54 21.64
CA ILE A 149 10.40 -3.14 20.37
C ILE A 149 11.36 -4.31 20.63
N GLU A 150 12.32 -4.12 21.53
CA GLU A 150 13.25 -5.17 21.95
C GLU A 150 12.50 -6.35 22.59
N SER A 151 11.56 -6.09 23.49
CA SER A 151 10.74 -7.14 24.11
C SER A 151 9.99 -7.98 23.06
N ILE A 152 9.38 -7.33 22.06
CA ILE A 152 8.71 -8.00 20.94
C ILE A 152 9.73 -8.85 20.16
N ALA A 153 10.93 -8.32 19.89
CA ALA A 153 11.97 -9.05 19.16
C ALA A 153 12.43 -10.29 19.94
N GLN A 154 12.69 -10.16 21.23
CA GLN A 154 13.09 -11.27 22.10
C GLN A 154 11.99 -12.34 22.21
N HIS A 155 10.72 -11.92 22.34
CA HIS A 155 9.59 -12.85 22.36
C HIS A 155 9.50 -13.63 21.04
N SER A 156 9.61 -12.93 19.90
CA SER A 156 9.66 -13.52 18.58
C SER A 156 10.79 -14.54 18.45
N LEU A 157 12.02 -14.18 18.82
CA LEU A 157 13.18 -15.09 18.76
C LEU A 157 12.98 -16.33 19.63
N ARG A 158 12.48 -16.18 20.86
CA ARG A 158 12.16 -17.32 21.75
C ARG A 158 11.10 -18.24 21.15
N SER A 159 10.12 -17.68 20.44
CA SER A 159 9.05 -18.48 19.82
C SER A 159 9.51 -19.32 18.61
N TRP A 160 10.67 -18.98 18.04
CA TRP A 160 11.24 -19.67 16.88
C TRP A 160 12.31 -20.69 17.26
N ASP A 161 12.75 -20.71 18.52
CA ASP A 161 13.88 -21.54 18.95
C ASP A 161 13.68 -23.03 18.65
N GLY A 162 14.70 -23.65 18.06
CA GLY A 162 14.66 -25.06 17.64
C GLY A 162 13.71 -25.36 16.47
N THR A 163 13.12 -24.37 15.80
CA THR A 163 12.15 -24.58 14.71
C THR A 163 12.59 -23.98 13.38
N MET A 164 12.22 -24.65 12.29
CA MET A 164 12.35 -24.10 10.94
C MET A 164 11.19 -23.13 10.67
N ILE A 165 11.51 -21.88 10.38
CA ILE A 165 10.53 -20.81 10.16
C ILE A 165 10.52 -20.34 8.71
N ASN A 166 9.39 -19.75 8.30
CA ASN A 166 9.36 -18.88 7.13
C ASN A 166 9.71 -17.46 7.57
N THR A 167 10.97 -17.06 7.37
CA THR A 167 11.48 -15.75 7.79
C THR A 167 10.59 -14.60 7.36
N TYR A 168 10.09 -14.61 6.12
CA TYR A 168 9.23 -13.51 5.63
C TYR A 168 7.91 -13.42 6.40
N GLN A 169 7.24 -14.55 6.67
CA GLN A 169 5.99 -14.54 7.45
C GLN A 169 6.22 -14.12 8.91
N GLU A 170 7.33 -14.54 9.50
CA GLU A 170 7.70 -14.17 10.86
C GLU A 170 8.07 -12.68 10.97
N MET A 171 8.85 -12.14 10.02
CA MET A 171 9.13 -10.71 9.96
C MET A 171 7.85 -9.90 9.79
N LYS A 172 6.89 -10.37 8.98
CA LYS A 172 5.58 -9.72 8.82
C LYS A 172 4.73 -9.75 10.09
N THR A 173 4.88 -10.76 10.95
CA THR A 173 4.22 -10.81 12.27
C THR A 173 4.91 -9.84 13.23
N TYR A 174 6.24 -9.90 13.31
CA TYR A 174 7.05 -8.99 14.12
C TYR A 174 6.75 -7.52 13.81
N THR A 175 6.83 -7.11 12.54
CA THR A 175 6.59 -5.72 12.14
C THR A 175 5.15 -5.27 12.31
N PHE A 176 4.19 -6.20 12.24
CA PHE A 176 2.80 -5.89 12.55
C PHE A 176 2.64 -5.56 14.04
N ASN A 177 3.25 -6.35 14.92
CA ASN A 177 3.23 -6.09 16.36
C ASN A 177 3.91 -4.75 16.71
N VAL A 178 5.06 -4.46 16.10
CA VAL A 178 5.75 -3.16 16.26
C VAL A 178 4.90 -1.99 15.72
N ALA A 179 4.18 -2.19 14.60
CA ALA A 179 3.26 -1.17 14.10
C ALA A 179 2.11 -0.93 15.09
N LEU A 180 1.51 -1.99 15.66
CA LEU A 180 0.46 -1.84 16.67
C LEU A 180 0.96 -1.12 17.93
N LEU A 181 2.17 -1.46 18.40
CA LEU A 181 2.82 -0.77 19.50
C LEU A 181 2.99 0.73 19.19
N SER A 182 3.45 1.07 17.99
CA SER A 182 3.63 2.48 17.59
C SER A 182 2.30 3.24 17.49
N ILE A 183 1.22 2.53 17.13
CA ILE A 183 -0.11 3.11 16.98
C ILE A 183 -0.80 3.33 18.33
N PHE A 184 -0.76 2.31 19.19
CA PHE A 184 -1.57 2.24 20.42
C PHE A 184 -0.77 2.44 21.71
N GLY A 185 0.56 2.54 21.62
CA GLY A 185 1.47 2.78 22.74
C GLY A 185 1.64 1.61 23.72
N LYS A 186 1.03 0.45 23.44
CA LYS A 186 1.05 -0.73 24.32
C LYS A 186 1.20 -2.02 23.53
N ASP A 187 1.88 -3.00 24.11
CA ASP A 187 2.00 -4.33 23.51
C ASP A 187 0.70 -5.12 23.67
N GLU A 188 0.00 -5.04 24.80
CA GLU A 188 -1.30 -5.72 24.94
C GLU A 188 -2.43 -4.89 24.31
N VAL A 189 -2.82 -5.28 23.09
CA VAL A 189 -4.00 -4.75 22.39
C VAL A 189 -5.06 -5.84 22.41
N LEU A 190 -6.17 -5.60 23.11
CA LEU A 190 -7.30 -6.55 23.26
C LEU A 190 -7.75 -7.15 21.91
N TYR A 191 -7.68 -6.34 20.84
CA TYR A 191 -8.12 -6.71 19.49
C TYR A 191 -6.97 -7.12 18.55
N ARG A 192 -5.76 -7.43 19.06
CA ARG A 192 -4.57 -7.72 18.24
C ARG A 192 -4.80 -8.79 17.19
N GLU A 193 -5.32 -9.96 17.57
CA GLU A 193 -5.51 -11.08 16.65
C GLU A 193 -6.61 -10.80 15.61
N ASP A 194 -7.65 -10.07 15.98
CA ASP A 194 -8.69 -9.64 15.03
C ASP A 194 -8.16 -8.62 14.03
N LEU A 195 -7.39 -7.63 14.49
CA LEU A 195 -6.69 -6.68 13.62
C LEU A 195 -5.76 -7.40 12.65
N LYS A 196 -4.96 -8.36 13.16
CA LYS A 196 -4.04 -9.17 12.36
C LYS A 196 -4.78 -9.96 11.31
N ARG A 197 -5.81 -10.72 11.71
CA ARG A 197 -6.64 -11.52 10.81
C ARG A 197 -7.25 -10.66 9.70
N CYS A 198 -7.89 -9.55 10.06
CA CYS A 198 -8.55 -8.69 9.09
C CYS A 198 -7.53 -8.03 8.14
N TYR A 199 -6.39 -7.57 8.67
CA TYR A 199 -5.34 -6.99 7.84
C TYR A 199 -4.78 -8.01 6.84
N TYR A 200 -4.54 -9.27 7.25
CA TYR A 200 -4.03 -10.30 6.35
C TYR A 200 -5.01 -10.60 5.20
N ILE A 201 -6.33 -10.55 5.48
CA ILE A 201 -7.35 -10.69 4.44
C ILE A 201 -7.36 -9.47 3.51
N LEU A 202 -7.22 -8.26 4.07
CA LEU A 202 -7.12 -7.01 3.32
C LEU A 202 -5.92 -7.06 2.36
N GLU A 203 -4.74 -7.41 2.87
CA GLU A 203 -3.48 -7.51 2.12
C GLU A 203 -3.60 -8.44 0.91
N LYS A 204 -4.20 -9.63 1.09
CA LYS A 204 -4.42 -10.60 0.00
C LYS A 204 -5.27 -10.04 -1.14
N GLY A 205 -6.15 -9.06 -0.86
CA GLY A 205 -6.93 -8.39 -1.90
C GLY A 205 -6.20 -7.23 -2.58
N TYR A 206 -5.08 -6.74 -2.02
CA TYR A 206 -4.47 -5.47 -2.41
C TYR A 206 -4.05 -5.47 -3.89
N ASN A 207 -3.36 -6.52 -4.34
CA ASN A 207 -2.95 -6.68 -5.75
C ASN A 207 -3.91 -7.53 -6.58
N SER A 208 -5.13 -7.77 -6.11
CA SER A 208 -6.15 -8.49 -6.88
C SER A 208 -6.91 -7.58 -7.86
N MET A 209 -7.62 -8.20 -8.81
CA MET A 209 -8.53 -7.46 -9.69
C MET A 209 -9.68 -6.84 -8.87
N PRO A 210 -10.06 -5.56 -9.12
CA PRO A 210 -10.97 -4.81 -8.27
C PRO A 210 -12.45 -5.14 -8.48
N ILE A 211 -12.76 -6.43 -8.53
CA ILE A 211 -14.09 -6.99 -8.78
C ILE A 211 -14.72 -7.32 -7.44
N ASN A 212 -15.79 -6.60 -7.06
CA ASN A 212 -16.46 -6.79 -5.76
C ASN A 212 -17.61 -7.79 -5.85
N LEU A 213 -17.30 -9.04 -6.24
CA LEU A 213 -18.28 -10.14 -6.30
C LEU A 213 -17.96 -11.22 -5.26
N PRO A 214 -18.97 -11.88 -4.67
CA PRO A 214 -18.76 -13.00 -3.76
C PRO A 214 -17.77 -14.03 -4.33
N GLY A 215 -16.84 -14.50 -3.49
CA GLY A 215 -15.78 -15.44 -3.88
C GLY A 215 -14.46 -14.79 -4.30
N THR A 216 -14.46 -13.54 -4.76
CA THR A 216 -13.23 -12.82 -5.16
C THR A 216 -12.39 -12.38 -3.96
N LEU A 217 -11.06 -12.23 -4.18
CA LEU A 217 -10.14 -11.69 -3.16
C LEU A 217 -10.51 -10.26 -2.77
N PHE A 218 -10.84 -9.41 -3.75
CA PHE A 218 -11.23 -8.03 -3.50
C PHE A 218 -12.50 -7.93 -2.64
N HIS A 219 -13.53 -8.76 -2.89
CA HIS A 219 -14.73 -8.78 -2.05
C HIS A 219 -14.43 -9.19 -0.60
N LYS A 220 -13.58 -10.20 -0.40
CA LYS A 220 -13.13 -10.62 0.95
C LYS A 220 -12.37 -9.50 1.65
N ALA A 221 -11.49 -8.81 0.93
CA ALA A 221 -10.74 -7.67 1.44
C ALA A 221 -11.65 -6.49 1.83
N MET A 222 -12.69 -6.19 1.04
CA MET A 222 -13.65 -5.14 1.40
C MET A 222 -14.48 -5.49 2.65
N LYS A 223 -14.80 -6.77 2.86
CA LYS A 223 -15.43 -7.22 4.12
C LYS A 223 -14.49 -7.04 5.32
N ALA A 224 -13.25 -7.49 5.19
CA ALA A 224 -12.24 -7.29 6.22
C ALA A 224 -11.96 -5.80 6.49
N ARG A 225 -12.03 -4.95 5.47
CA ARG A 225 -11.90 -3.50 5.62
C ARG A 225 -13.01 -2.89 6.48
N LYS A 226 -14.26 -3.36 6.30
CA LYS A 226 -15.40 -2.94 7.12
C LYS A 226 -15.21 -3.39 8.57
N GLU A 227 -14.75 -4.62 8.76
CA GLU A 227 -14.49 -5.18 10.10
C GLU A 227 -13.35 -4.43 10.83
N LEU A 228 -12.26 -4.10 10.13
CA LEU A 228 -11.18 -3.24 10.66
C LEU A 228 -11.72 -1.90 11.15
N SER A 229 -12.58 -1.25 10.37
CA SER A 229 -13.23 0.01 10.80
C SER A 229 -14.03 -0.14 12.07
N GLN A 230 -14.75 -1.26 12.24
CA GLN A 230 -15.57 -1.51 13.43
C GLN A 230 -14.70 -1.80 14.66
N ILE A 231 -13.59 -2.52 14.50
CA ILE A 231 -12.62 -2.73 15.58
C ILE A 231 -11.99 -1.41 15.99
N LEU A 232 -11.54 -0.60 15.03
CA LEU A 232 -10.95 0.71 15.32
C LEU A 232 -11.95 1.66 15.98
N ALA A 233 -13.21 1.67 15.55
CA ALA A 233 -14.25 2.47 16.21
C ALA A 233 -14.42 2.10 17.69
N ARG A 234 -14.36 0.81 18.05
CA ARG A 234 -14.38 0.37 19.45
C ARG A 234 -13.16 0.86 20.23
N ILE A 235 -11.97 0.70 19.66
CA ILE A 235 -10.72 1.19 20.26
C ILE A 235 -10.78 2.71 20.49
N LEU A 236 -11.30 3.47 19.53
CA LEU A 236 -11.47 4.92 19.64
C LEU A 236 -12.43 5.30 20.78
N SER A 237 -13.55 4.58 20.93
CA SER A 237 -14.51 4.80 22.02
C SER A 237 -13.88 4.55 23.38
N GLU A 238 -13.26 3.38 23.57
CA GLU A 238 -12.56 3.00 24.81
C GLU A 238 -11.46 4.01 25.17
N ARG A 239 -10.75 4.52 24.16
CA ARG A 239 -9.69 5.51 24.34
C ARG A 239 -10.23 6.85 24.85
N ARG A 240 -11.39 7.29 24.36
CA ARG A 240 -12.05 8.53 24.80
C ARG A 240 -12.57 8.42 26.23
N GLU A 241 -13.12 7.27 26.59
CA GLU A 241 -13.65 7.01 27.94
C GLU A 241 -12.55 7.02 29.00
N ASN A 242 -11.38 6.45 28.69
CA ASN A 242 -10.26 6.32 29.62
C ASN A 242 -9.46 7.62 29.86
N ARG A 243 -9.79 8.74 29.19
CA ARG A 243 -9.21 10.11 29.36
C ARG A 243 -7.69 10.20 29.56
N SER A 244 -6.94 9.25 29.02
CA SER A 244 -5.51 9.13 29.29
C SER A 244 -4.72 9.69 28.11
N SER A 245 -3.93 10.73 28.37
CA SER A 245 -3.00 11.29 27.39
C SER A 245 -1.87 10.29 27.15
N HIS A 246 -1.57 10.01 25.89
CA HIS A 246 -0.47 9.13 25.50
C HIS A 246 0.32 9.74 24.34
N ASN A 247 1.62 9.51 24.35
CA ASN A 247 2.55 9.94 23.31
C ASN A 247 2.66 8.91 22.18
N ASP A 248 1.54 8.31 21.78
CA ASP A 248 1.45 7.39 20.63
C ASP A 248 0.74 8.02 19.44
N LEU A 249 0.75 7.34 18.29
CA LEU A 249 0.14 7.88 17.08
C LEU A 249 -1.36 8.12 17.23
N LEU A 250 -2.07 7.20 17.89
CA LEU A 250 -3.50 7.36 18.12
C LEU A 250 -3.78 8.60 18.98
N GLY A 251 -3.02 8.79 20.06
CA GLY A 251 -3.08 9.98 20.89
C GLY A 251 -2.79 11.25 20.09
N SER A 252 -1.81 11.22 19.18
CA SER A 252 -1.54 12.36 18.30
C SER A 252 -2.68 12.68 17.34
N PHE A 253 -3.45 11.71 16.87
CA PHE A 253 -4.63 11.95 16.02
C PHE A 253 -5.85 12.41 16.82
N MET A 254 -5.99 11.97 18.07
CA MET A 254 -7.11 12.30 18.92
C MET A 254 -6.98 13.63 19.67
N GLY A 255 -5.87 14.37 19.50
CA GLY A 255 -5.67 15.64 20.18
C GLY A 255 -6.80 16.64 19.91
N ASP A 256 -7.27 17.33 20.95
CA ASP A 256 -8.46 18.19 20.90
C ASP A 256 -8.43 19.27 19.80
N LYS A 257 -7.24 19.74 19.42
CA LYS A 257 -7.03 20.76 18.37
C LYS A 257 -7.00 20.19 16.95
N GLU A 258 -6.96 18.88 16.80
CA GLU A 258 -6.75 18.23 15.51
C GLU A 258 -8.07 17.98 14.75
N GLU A 259 -9.22 18.02 15.44
CA GLU A 259 -10.57 17.98 14.83
C GLU A 259 -10.76 16.89 13.76
N LEU A 260 -10.08 15.76 13.90
CA LEU A 260 -10.20 14.63 12.97
C LEU A 260 -11.45 13.82 13.30
N THR A 261 -12.19 13.41 12.26
CA THR A 261 -13.32 12.50 12.42
C THR A 261 -12.84 11.06 12.66
N ASP A 262 -13.68 10.22 13.26
CA ASP A 262 -13.36 8.81 13.50
C ASP A 262 -13.00 8.06 12.21
N GLU A 263 -13.65 8.40 11.10
CA GLU A 263 -13.32 7.86 9.77
C GLU A 263 -11.91 8.29 9.34
N GLN A 264 -11.55 9.56 9.51
CA GLN A 264 -10.21 10.06 9.19
C GLN A 264 -9.14 9.36 10.04
N ILE A 265 -9.38 9.20 11.34
CA ILE A 265 -8.45 8.51 12.24
C ILE A 265 -8.31 7.04 11.84
N ALA A 266 -9.42 6.33 11.63
CA ALA A 266 -9.41 4.91 11.30
C ALA A 266 -8.71 4.62 9.95
N ASP A 267 -9.02 5.40 8.91
CA ASP A 267 -8.39 5.28 7.59
C ASP A 267 -6.88 5.50 7.66
N ASN A 268 -6.42 6.48 8.45
CA ASN A 268 -4.99 6.76 8.60
C ASN A 268 -4.28 5.68 9.43
N ILE A 269 -4.92 5.11 10.46
CA ILE A 269 -4.38 3.98 11.21
C ILE A 269 -4.20 2.75 10.29
N ILE A 270 -5.23 2.40 9.51
CA ILE A 270 -5.13 1.30 8.53
C ILE A 270 -4.01 1.56 7.53
N GLY A 271 -3.90 2.81 7.08
CA GLY A 271 -2.83 3.24 6.20
C GLY A 271 -1.43 3.08 6.81
N VAL A 272 -1.24 3.40 8.08
CA VAL A 272 0.05 3.26 8.78
C VAL A 272 0.40 1.80 9.01
N ILE A 273 -0.55 0.95 9.41
CA ILE A 273 -0.33 -0.51 9.48
C ILE A 273 0.15 -1.02 8.11
N PHE A 274 -0.48 -0.54 7.04
CA PHE A 274 -0.11 -0.90 5.68
C PHE A 274 1.31 -0.49 5.31
N ALA A 275 1.68 0.76 5.58
CA ALA A 275 3.01 1.24 5.28
C ALA A 275 4.10 0.57 6.13
N ALA A 276 3.86 0.37 7.42
CA ALA A 276 4.89 -0.07 8.37
C ALA A 276 5.21 -1.57 8.29
N ARG A 277 4.22 -2.42 7.99
CA ARG A 277 4.39 -3.87 8.04
C ARG A 277 5.22 -4.41 6.87
N ASP A 278 4.69 -4.30 5.65
CA ASP A 278 5.20 -5.07 4.53
C ASP A 278 6.56 -4.53 4.03
N THR A 279 6.81 -3.22 4.17
CA THR A 279 8.08 -2.58 3.82
C THR A 279 9.21 -3.02 4.75
N THR A 280 9.01 -2.87 6.07
CA THR A 280 10.00 -3.25 7.10
C THR A 280 10.25 -4.75 7.10
N ALA A 281 9.20 -5.57 6.95
CA ALA A 281 9.35 -7.03 6.94
C ALA A 281 10.20 -7.51 5.76
N SER A 282 10.02 -6.88 4.59
CA SER A 282 10.85 -7.14 3.41
C SER A 282 12.31 -6.81 3.68
N VAL A 283 12.60 -5.60 4.19
CA VAL A 283 13.97 -5.16 4.52
C VAL A 283 14.64 -6.12 5.51
N MET A 284 13.96 -6.46 6.62
CA MET A 284 14.51 -7.38 7.62
C MET A 284 14.78 -8.78 7.04
N THR A 285 13.89 -9.27 6.17
CA THR A 285 14.08 -10.57 5.50
C THR A 285 15.33 -10.56 4.62
N TRP A 286 15.54 -9.48 3.86
CA TRP A 286 16.75 -9.33 3.04
C TRP A 286 18.01 -9.17 3.90
N ILE A 287 17.95 -8.41 5.00
CA ILE A 287 19.06 -8.30 5.94
C ILE A 287 19.47 -9.67 6.46
N LEU A 288 18.51 -10.47 6.96
CA LEU A 288 18.80 -11.81 7.48
C LEU A 288 19.39 -12.73 6.41
N LYS A 289 18.84 -12.71 5.19
CA LYS A 289 19.38 -13.46 4.05
C LYS A 289 20.83 -13.08 3.76
N TYR A 290 21.12 -11.78 3.62
CA TYR A 290 22.45 -11.32 3.25
C TYR A 290 23.47 -11.50 4.38
N LEU A 291 23.07 -11.36 5.65
CA LEU A 291 23.95 -11.68 6.77
C LEU A 291 24.29 -13.18 6.80
N ALA A 292 23.30 -14.06 6.58
CA ALA A 292 23.52 -15.51 6.53
C ALA A 292 24.45 -15.93 5.37
N GLU A 293 24.38 -15.26 4.23
CA GLU A 293 25.24 -15.53 3.07
C GLU A 293 26.62 -14.87 3.14
N ASN A 294 26.84 -13.96 4.09
CA ASN A 294 28.10 -13.22 4.24
C ASN A 294 28.62 -13.30 5.69
N PRO A 295 29.22 -14.45 6.10
CA PRO A 295 29.64 -14.67 7.49
C PRO A 295 30.57 -13.61 8.07
N ASN A 296 31.49 -13.06 7.26
CA ASN A 296 32.40 -11.99 7.71
C ASN A 296 31.63 -10.72 8.11
N VAL A 297 30.53 -10.40 7.42
CA VAL A 297 29.69 -9.25 7.75
C VAL A 297 28.90 -9.54 9.03
N LEU A 298 28.36 -10.76 9.15
CA LEU A 298 27.67 -11.22 10.37
C LEU A 298 28.59 -11.11 11.59
N GLU A 299 29.82 -11.62 11.51
CA GLU A 299 30.80 -11.53 12.59
C GLU A 299 31.08 -10.07 13.00
N ALA A 300 31.29 -9.19 12.03
CA ALA A 300 31.56 -7.77 12.29
C ALA A 300 30.41 -7.06 13.04
N VAL A 301 29.15 -7.37 12.68
CA VAL A 301 27.98 -6.78 13.36
C VAL A 301 27.70 -7.43 14.71
N THR A 302 28.03 -8.71 14.90
CA THR A 302 27.89 -9.40 16.20
C THR A 302 28.89 -8.86 17.23
N VAL A 303 30.15 -8.64 16.86
CA VAL A 303 31.19 -8.10 17.76
C VAL A 303 30.84 -6.69 18.22
N SER A 304 30.23 -5.87 17.35
CA SER A 304 29.82 -4.49 17.66
C SER A 304 28.67 -4.41 18.68
N TYR A 305 27.99 -5.52 18.98
CA TYR A 305 26.89 -5.58 19.96
C TYR A 305 27.34 -6.05 21.36
N LEU A 306 28.58 -6.55 21.50
CA LEU A 306 29.13 -7.07 22.76
C LEU A 306 30.02 -6.06 23.51
N TYR A 307 30.18 -4.85 22.99
CA TYR A 307 30.90 -3.72 23.58
C TYR A 307 29.99 -2.49 23.65
#